data_AF-A0A8J5CVL0-F1
#
_entry.id   AF-A0A8J5CVL0-F1
#
_cell.length_a   1.000
_cell.length_b   1.000
_cell.length_c   1.000
_cell.angle_alpha   90.00
_cell.angle_beta   90.00
_cell.angle_gamma   90.00
#
_symmetry.space_group_name_H-M   'P 1'
#
loop_
_entity.id
_entity.type
_entity.pdbx_description
1 polymer ?
#
loop_
_entity_poly.entity_id
_entity_poly.type
_entity_poly.pdbx_seq_one_letter_code
_entity_poly.pdbx_strand_id
1 'polypeptide(L)'
;MAEKGAGAAAGGERWKAALVNISEMGTNFDSLQKLLAKKAVFVDEETFAKATLTSEQARTIKTLEQRVEALERELDAAIAAAARARTEKRQAETAQRAAELHAQELTRELENTTKVFKLHMEELRSQKEEITKKESEIKLLEAIIQTLSRNDTSADG
;
A
#
# COMPACT_ATOMS: atom_id res chain seq x y z
N MET A 1 55.16 -13.15 42.78
CA MET A 1 56.08 -13.52 41.69
C MET A 1 55.86 -14.99 41.34
N ALA A 2 55.11 -15.29 40.29
CA ALA A 2 55.04 -16.63 39.70
C ALA A 2 54.38 -16.56 38.31
N GLU A 3 55.11 -16.08 37.31
CA GLU A 3 54.71 -16.23 35.91
C GLU A 3 55.95 -16.29 35.00
N LYS A 4 56.74 -17.36 35.14
CA LYS A 4 57.84 -17.70 34.22
C LYS A 4 57.93 -19.21 34.12
N GLY A 5 57.02 -19.82 33.35
CA GLY A 5 56.99 -21.28 33.16
C GLY A 5 56.05 -21.77 32.06
N ALA A 6 54.99 -21.02 31.72
CA ALA A 6 53.97 -21.50 30.77
C ALA A 6 54.35 -21.38 29.28
N GLY A 7 55.29 -20.50 28.90
CA GLY A 7 55.59 -20.22 27.49
C GLY A 7 56.41 -21.29 26.76
N ALA A 8 57.30 -22.02 27.45
CA ALA A 8 58.18 -23.01 26.82
C ALA A 8 57.47 -24.36 26.58
N ALA A 9 56.56 -24.76 27.48
CA ALA A 9 55.76 -25.97 27.34
C ALA A 9 54.74 -25.85 26.18
N ALA A 10 54.08 -24.70 26.07
CA ALA A 10 53.12 -24.42 25.00
C ALA A 10 53.78 -24.37 23.60
N GLY A 11 55.02 -23.90 23.49
CA GLY A 11 55.79 -23.93 22.23
C GLY A 11 56.14 -25.35 21.79
N GLY A 12 56.51 -26.22 22.74
CA GLY A 12 56.82 -27.63 22.47
C GLY A 12 55.61 -28.44 22.05
N GLU A 13 54.44 -28.20 22.64
CA GLU A 13 53.18 -28.83 22.24
C GLU A 13 52.74 -28.38 20.84
N ARG A 14 52.86 -27.09 20.54
CA ARG A 14 52.58 -26.56 19.19
C ARG A 14 53.52 -27.13 18.13
N TRP A 15 54.81 -27.27 18.44
CA TRP A 15 55.79 -27.89 17.54
C TRP A 15 55.51 -29.37 17.31
N LYS A 16 55.14 -30.12 18.36
CA LYS A 16 54.72 -31.52 18.24
C LYS A 16 53.46 -31.66 17.38
N ALA A 17 52.46 -30.80 17.57
CA ALA A 17 51.25 -30.79 16.75
C ALA A 17 51.56 -30.49 15.27
N ALA A 18 52.47 -29.54 14.99
CA ALA A 18 52.90 -29.24 13.63
C ALA A 18 53.61 -30.44 12.97
N LEU A 19 54.45 -31.17 13.71
CA LEU A 19 55.11 -32.40 13.23
C LEU A 19 54.10 -33.50 12.87
N VAL A 20 53.07 -33.68 13.70
CA VAL A 20 51.99 -34.64 13.43
C VAL A 20 51.24 -34.25 12.15
N ASN A 21 50.85 -32.98 12.00
CA ASN A 21 50.17 -32.50 10.80
C ASN A 21 51.01 -32.71 9.52
N ILE A 22 52.34 -32.48 9.57
CA ILE A 22 53.23 -32.71 8.42
C ILE A 22 53.32 -34.20 8.10
N SER A 23 53.40 -35.06 9.12
CA SER A 23 53.41 -36.52 8.92
C SER A 23 52.10 -36.99 8.28
N GLU A 24 50.96 -36.48 8.75
CA GLU A 24 49.64 -36.77 8.18
C GLU A 24 49.53 -36.29 6.73
N MET A 25 50.03 -35.08 6.43
CA MET A 25 50.14 -34.59 5.05
C MET A 25 50.99 -35.51 4.18
N GLY A 26 52.11 -36.03 4.70
CA GLY A 26 52.95 -37.00 4.00
C GLY A 26 52.18 -38.29 3.67
N THR A 27 51.41 -38.82 4.62
CA THR A 27 50.57 -40.01 4.39
C THR A 27 49.43 -39.77 3.41
N ASN A 28 48.83 -38.58 3.44
CA ASN A 28 47.80 -38.16 2.49
C ASN A 28 48.38 -38.02 1.09
N PHE A 29 49.58 -37.45 0.96
CA PHE A 29 50.28 -37.31 -0.32
C PHE A 29 50.64 -38.66 -0.93
N ASP A 30 51.21 -39.59 -0.14
CA ASP A 30 51.53 -40.94 -0.60
C ASP A 30 50.26 -41.71 -1.01
N SER A 31 49.15 -41.51 -0.29
CA SER A 31 47.85 -42.09 -0.66
C SER A 31 47.31 -41.53 -1.98
N LEU A 32 47.40 -40.22 -2.20
CA LEU A 32 47.03 -39.58 -3.46
C LEU A 32 47.92 -40.03 -4.61
N GLN A 33 49.23 -40.12 -4.39
CA GLN A 33 50.19 -40.61 -5.38
C GLN A 33 49.87 -42.05 -5.77
N LYS A 34 49.61 -42.94 -4.81
CA LYS A 34 49.20 -44.32 -5.06
C LYS A 34 47.86 -44.41 -5.79
N LEU A 35 46.92 -43.53 -5.47
CA LEU A 35 45.63 -43.47 -6.15
C LEU A 35 45.79 -43.01 -7.59
N LEU A 36 46.57 -41.98 -7.85
CA LEU A 36 46.90 -41.53 -9.21
C LEU A 36 47.62 -42.64 -9.98
N ALA A 37 48.67 -43.24 -9.41
CA ALA A 37 49.43 -44.29 -10.08
C ALA A 37 48.61 -45.57 -10.38
N LYS A 38 47.59 -45.88 -9.57
CA LYS A 38 46.77 -47.10 -9.73
C LYS A 38 45.43 -46.88 -10.43
N LYS A 39 44.85 -45.68 -10.33
CA LYS A 39 43.48 -45.38 -10.77
C LYS A 39 43.39 -44.22 -11.76
N ALA A 40 44.47 -43.48 -12.01
CA ALA A 40 44.46 -42.55 -13.13
C ALA A 40 44.46 -43.38 -14.42
N VAL A 41 43.26 -43.57 -14.98
CA VAL A 41 43.12 -43.94 -16.37
C VAL A 41 43.56 -42.71 -17.14
N PHE A 42 44.68 -42.80 -17.86
CA PHE A 42 45.06 -41.77 -18.82
C PHE A 42 44.00 -41.79 -19.93
N VAL A 43 43.02 -40.90 -19.79
CA VAL A 43 42.00 -40.67 -20.80
C VAL A 43 42.70 -39.91 -21.93
N ASP A 44 42.41 -40.27 -23.19
CA ASP A 44 42.93 -39.48 -24.30
C ASP A 44 42.46 -38.02 -24.19
N GLU A 45 43.27 -37.10 -24.69
CA GLU A 45 43.02 -35.66 -24.58
C GLU A 45 41.62 -35.31 -25.14
N GLU A 46 41.18 -36.01 -26.19
CA GLU A 46 39.90 -35.78 -26.85
C GLU A 46 38.70 -36.19 -25.98
N THR A 47 38.77 -37.32 -25.27
CA THR A 47 37.72 -37.82 -24.39
C THR A 47 37.68 -37.01 -23.10
N PHE A 48 38.83 -36.55 -22.59
CA PHE A 48 38.86 -35.60 -21.48
C PHE A 48 38.22 -34.26 -21.86
N ALA A 49 38.56 -33.71 -23.04
CA ALA A 49 37.98 -32.48 -23.54
C ALA A 49 36.45 -32.61 -23.74
N LYS A 50 35.99 -33.71 -24.34
CA LYS A 50 34.54 -34.00 -24.51
C LYS A 50 33.83 -34.14 -23.17
N ALA A 51 34.41 -34.85 -22.21
CA ALA A 51 33.83 -35.03 -20.88
C ALA A 51 33.73 -33.71 -20.12
N THR A 52 34.77 -32.87 -20.20
CA THR A 52 34.81 -31.54 -19.60
C THR A 52 33.72 -30.64 -20.20
N LEU A 53 33.64 -30.57 -21.53
CA LEU A 53 32.60 -29.80 -22.22
C LEU A 53 31.19 -30.26 -21.85
N THR A 54 30.96 -31.58 -21.81
CA THR A 54 29.66 -32.15 -21.44
C THR A 54 29.31 -31.81 -19.99
N SER A 55 30.30 -31.83 -19.08
CA SER A 55 30.11 -31.44 -17.67
C SER A 55 29.75 -29.96 -17.51
N GLU A 56 30.43 -29.08 -18.24
CA GLU A 56 30.13 -27.64 -18.25
C GLU A 56 28.74 -27.35 -18.81
N GLN A 57 28.37 -28.04 -19.90
CA GLN A 57 27.03 -27.97 -20.48
C GLN A 57 25.97 -28.44 -19.48
N ALA A 58 26.17 -29.59 -18.82
CA ALA A 58 25.24 -30.10 -17.82
C ALA A 58 25.05 -29.13 -16.64
N ARG A 59 26.14 -28.50 -16.16
CA ARG A 59 26.06 -27.48 -15.11
C ARG A 59 25.29 -26.25 -15.57
N THR A 60 25.50 -25.83 -16.81
CA THR A 60 24.81 -24.68 -17.41
C THR A 60 23.32 -24.96 -17.56
N ILE A 61 22.95 -26.13 -18.10
CA ILE A 61 21.57 -26.58 -18.24
C ILE A 61 20.86 -26.56 -16.89
N LYS A 62 21.45 -27.15 -15.85
CA LYS A 62 20.87 -27.17 -14.51
C LYS A 62 20.64 -25.76 -13.94
N THR A 63 21.57 -24.85 -14.20
CA THR A 63 21.44 -23.44 -13.75
C THR A 63 20.30 -22.74 -14.51
N LEU A 64 20.15 -23.02 -15.79
CA LEU A 64 19.06 -22.47 -16.61
C LEU A 64 17.70 -23.04 -16.20
N GLU A 65 17.59 -24.34 -15.93
CA GLU A 65 16.37 -24.98 -15.43
C GLU A 65 15.90 -24.33 -14.13
N GLN A 66 16.80 -24.14 -13.16
CA GLN A 66 16.49 -23.45 -11.90
C GLN A 66 16.00 -22.01 -12.13
N ARG A 67 16.58 -21.31 -13.11
CA ARG A 67 16.16 -19.96 -13.46
C ARG A 67 14.77 -19.96 -14.12
N VAL A 68 14.48 -20.91 -14.99
CA VAL A 68 13.15 -21.06 -15.61
C VAL A 68 12.10 -21.31 -14.53
N GLU A 69 12.34 -22.26 -13.63
CA GLU A 69 11.40 -22.54 -12.53
C GLU A 69 11.17 -21.31 -11.63
N ALA A 70 12.22 -20.52 -11.37
CA ALA A 70 12.08 -19.29 -10.59
C ALA A 70 11.20 -18.26 -11.32
N LEU A 71 11.43 -18.06 -12.62
CA LEU A 71 10.65 -17.15 -13.45
C LEU A 71 9.18 -17.60 -13.58
N GLU A 72 8.91 -18.90 -13.67
CA GLU A 72 7.55 -19.45 -13.68
C GLU A 72 6.81 -19.14 -12.38
N ARG A 73 7.47 -19.34 -11.22
CA ARG A 73 6.88 -18.99 -9.92
C ARG A 73 6.62 -17.47 -9.80
N GLU A 74 7.53 -16.64 -10.29
CA GLU A 74 7.35 -15.19 -10.32
C GLU A 74 6.20 -14.77 -11.24
N LEU A 75 6.05 -15.41 -12.39
CA LEU A 75 4.95 -15.16 -13.32
C LEU A 75 3.60 -15.52 -12.68
N ASP A 76 3.50 -16.68 -12.04
CA ASP A 76 2.28 -17.09 -11.34
C ASP A 76 1.93 -16.11 -10.19
N ALA A 77 2.94 -15.67 -9.44
CA ALA A 77 2.76 -14.66 -8.40
C ALA A 77 2.27 -13.31 -8.97
N ALA A 78 2.84 -12.88 -10.10
CA ALA A 78 2.43 -11.65 -10.78
C ALA A 78 0.99 -11.75 -11.34
N ILE A 79 0.60 -12.89 -11.90
CA ILE A 79 -0.77 -13.15 -12.36
C ILE A 79 -1.75 -13.08 -11.19
N ALA A 80 -1.43 -13.73 -10.06
CA ALA A 80 -2.27 -13.70 -8.86
C ALA A 80 -2.39 -12.28 -8.28
N ALA A 81 -1.29 -11.53 -8.22
CA ALA A 81 -1.30 -10.13 -7.77
C ALA A 81 -2.14 -9.24 -8.69
N ALA A 82 -2.00 -9.39 -10.02
CA ALA A 82 -2.78 -8.64 -11.00
C ALA A 82 -4.28 -8.97 -10.91
N ALA A 83 -4.64 -10.24 -10.65
CA ALA A 83 -6.02 -10.64 -10.43
C ALA A 83 -6.62 -9.96 -9.19
N ARG A 84 -5.91 -9.95 -8.06
CA ARG A 84 -6.33 -9.27 -6.83
C ARG A 84 -6.49 -7.76 -7.05
N ALA A 85 -5.52 -7.12 -7.69
CA ALA A 85 -5.59 -5.70 -8.01
C ALA A 85 -6.79 -5.34 -8.89
N ARG A 86 -7.14 -6.19 -9.87
CA ARG A 86 -8.34 -6.01 -10.70
C ARG A 86 -9.63 -6.15 -9.89
N THR A 87 -9.70 -7.10 -8.96
CA THR A 87 -10.89 -7.27 -8.11
C THR A 87 -11.07 -6.10 -7.14
N GLU A 88 -9.99 -5.66 -6.50
CA GLU A 88 -9.99 -4.51 -5.59
C GLU A 88 -10.38 -3.23 -6.34
N LYS A 89 -9.82 -3.01 -7.54
CA LYS A 89 -10.19 -1.87 -8.39
C LYS A 89 -11.69 -1.86 -8.70
N ARG A 90 -12.27 -3.01 -9.08
CA ARG A 90 -13.72 -3.10 -9.36
C ARG A 90 -14.54 -2.78 -8.12
N GLN A 91 -14.16 -3.26 -6.95
CA GLN A 91 -14.86 -2.95 -5.69
C GLN A 91 -14.78 -1.44 -5.38
N ALA A 92 -13.60 -0.84 -5.51
CA ALA A 92 -13.40 0.59 -5.32
C ALA A 92 -14.24 1.42 -6.31
N GLU A 93 -14.27 1.04 -7.58
CA GLU A 93 -15.10 1.70 -8.61
C GLU A 93 -16.61 1.60 -8.28
N THR A 94 -17.09 0.45 -7.78
CA THR A 94 -18.49 0.32 -7.37
C THR A 94 -18.83 1.20 -6.17
N ALA A 95 -17.94 1.27 -5.18
CA ALA A 95 -18.11 2.12 -4.01
C ALA A 95 -18.10 3.60 -4.40
N GLN A 96 -17.19 4.00 -5.30
CA GLN A 96 -17.12 5.36 -5.82
C GLN A 96 -18.41 5.76 -6.54
N ARG A 97 -18.92 4.91 -7.44
CA ARG A 97 -20.17 5.18 -8.15
C ARG A 97 -21.37 5.31 -7.19
N ALA A 98 -21.43 4.48 -6.15
CA ALA A 98 -22.48 4.60 -5.13
C ALA A 98 -22.38 5.93 -4.36
N ALA A 99 -21.16 6.34 -3.99
CA ALA A 99 -20.93 7.63 -3.34
C ALA A 99 -21.26 8.82 -4.24
N GLU A 100 -20.93 8.74 -5.54
CA GLU A 100 -21.28 9.77 -6.52
C GLU A 100 -22.80 9.91 -6.71
N LEU A 101 -23.53 8.79 -6.80
CA LEU A 101 -24.99 8.81 -6.87
C LEU A 101 -25.61 9.45 -5.62
N HIS A 102 -25.13 9.06 -4.44
CA HIS A 102 -25.59 9.64 -3.17
C HIS A 102 -25.31 11.16 -3.10
N ALA A 103 -24.15 11.61 -3.58
CA ALA A 103 -23.84 13.04 -3.63
C ALA A 103 -24.76 13.82 -4.59
N GLN A 104 -25.13 13.22 -5.73
CA GLN A 104 -26.08 13.81 -6.68
C GLN A 104 -27.48 13.90 -6.07
N GLU A 105 -27.93 12.86 -5.38
CA GLU A 105 -29.22 12.86 -4.66
C GLU A 105 -29.26 13.96 -3.60
N LEU A 106 -28.24 14.05 -2.74
CA LEU A 106 -28.15 15.09 -1.71
C LEU A 106 -28.11 16.50 -2.32
N THR A 107 -27.39 16.68 -3.43
CA THR A 107 -27.36 17.97 -4.14
C THR A 107 -28.75 18.35 -4.63
N ARG A 108 -29.48 17.41 -5.23
CA ARG A 108 -30.85 17.64 -5.71
C ARG A 108 -31.82 17.96 -4.57
N GLU A 109 -31.68 17.29 -3.43
CA GLU A 109 -32.45 17.58 -2.23
C GLU A 109 -32.15 19.00 -1.72
N LEU A 110 -30.88 19.37 -1.58
CA LEU A 110 -30.47 20.72 -1.16
C LEU A 110 -30.99 21.81 -2.10
N GLU A 111 -30.94 21.58 -3.41
CA GLU A 111 -31.53 22.49 -4.40
C GLU A 111 -33.04 22.64 -4.22
N ASN A 112 -33.76 21.54 -3.97
CA ASN A 112 -35.18 21.56 -3.70
C ASN A 112 -35.48 22.34 -2.41
N THR A 113 -34.80 22.01 -1.31
CA THR A 113 -34.94 22.71 -0.04
C THR A 113 -34.66 24.21 -0.18
N THR A 114 -33.64 24.58 -0.96
CA THR A 114 -33.34 25.99 -1.27
C THR A 114 -34.48 26.68 -2.01
N LYS A 115 -35.13 26.02 -2.96
CA LYS A 115 -36.30 26.57 -3.66
C LYS A 115 -37.48 26.78 -2.72
N VAL A 116 -37.76 25.80 -1.85
CA VAL A 116 -38.82 25.91 -0.83
C VAL A 116 -38.54 27.09 0.10
N PHE A 117 -37.30 27.24 0.59
CA PHE A 117 -36.92 28.38 1.44
C PHE A 117 -37.11 29.72 0.73
N LYS A 118 -36.77 29.83 -0.56
CA LYS A 118 -37.00 31.06 -1.34
C LYS A 118 -38.48 31.41 -1.40
N LEU A 119 -39.35 30.44 -1.70
CA LEU A 119 -40.80 30.65 -1.74
C LEU A 119 -41.34 31.11 -0.39
N HIS A 120 -40.90 30.48 0.71
CA HIS A 120 -41.29 30.90 2.06
C HIS A 120 -40.83 32.35 2.36
N MET A 121 -39.64 32.76 1.93
CA MET A 121 -39.16 34.14 2.11
C MET A 121 -39.96 35.16 1.29
N GLU A 122 -40.38 34.79 0.09
CA GLU A 122 -41.24 35.62 -0.76
C GLU A 122 -42.63 35.78 -0.13
N GLU A 123 -43.21 34.69 0.37
CA GLU A 123 -44.50 34.72 1.06
C GLU A 123 -44.47 35.57 2.33
N LEU A 124 -43.42 35.43 3.16
CA LEU A 124 -43.24 36.29 4.34
C LEU A 124 -43.10 37.77 3.98
N ARG A 125 -42.45 38.09 2.86
CA ARG A 125 -42.35 39.48 2.38
C ARG A 125 -43.72 40.01 1.95
N SER A 126 -44.49 39.22 1.19
CA SER A 126 -45.86 39.56 0.77
C SER A 126 -46.78 39.80 1.99
N GLN A 127 -46.76 38.88 2.95
CA GLN A 127 -47.53 39.03 4.19
C GLN A 127 -47.13 40.28 4.97
N LYS A 128 -45.84 40.61 5.02
CA LYS A 128 -45.36 41.83 5.66
C LYS A 128 -45.87 43.09 4.97
N GLU A 129 -45.89 43.12 3.64
CA GLU A 129 -46.46 44.22 2.86
C GLU A 129 -47.96 44.38 3.13
N GLU A 130 -48.73 43.29 3.16
CA GLU A 130 -50.16 43.33 3.53
C GLU A 130 -50.38 43.87 4.94
N ILE A 131 -49.57 43.44 5.91
CA ILE A 131 -49.63 43.96 7.28
C ILE A 131 -49.39 45.47 7.28
N THR A 132 -48.36 45.97 6.59
CA THR A 132 -48.08 47.41 6.53
C THR A 132 -49.22 48.21 5.89
N LYS A 133 -49.89 47.64 4.87
CA LYS A 133 -51.06 48.26 4.26
C LYS A 133 -52.23 48.33 5.24
N LYS A 134 -52.55 47.21 5.91
CA LYS A 134 -53.60 47.14 6.93
C LYS A 134 -53.32 48.09 8.11
N GLU A 135 -52.07 48.21 8.55
CA GLU A 135 -51.66 49.19 9.58
C GLU A 135 -51.93 50.64 9.12
N SER A 136 -51.69 50.96 7.85
CA SER A 136 -51.98 52.31 7.32
C SER A 136 -53.49 52.59 7.25
N GLU A 137 -54.30 51.61 6.86
CA GLU A 137 -55.76 51.70 6.84
C GLU A 137 -56.33 51.86 8.26
N ILE A 138 -55.81 51.08 9.22
CA ILE A 138 -56.19 51.19 10.64
C ILE A 138 -55.92 52.60 11.16
N LYS A 139 -54.72 53.16 10.90
CA LYS A 139 -54.38 54.54 11.31
C LYS A 139 -55.31 55.59 10.71
N LEU A 140 -55.71 55.41 9.45
CA LEU A 140 -56.65 56.31 8.79
C LEU A 140 -58.05 56.22 9.42
N LEU A 141 -58.52 55.01 9.70
CA LEU A 141 -59.79 54.79 10.40
C LEU A 141 -59.76 55.38 11.82
N GLU A 142 -58.67 55.18 12.56
CA GLU A 142 -58.47 55.80 13.88
C GLU A 142 -58.53 57.33 13.82
N ALA A 143 -57.88 57.94 12.82
CA ALA A 143 -57.93 59.39 12.63
C ALA A 143 -59.36 59.88 12.33
N ILE A 144 -60.10 59.17 11.45
CA ILE A 144 -61.51 59.51 11.16
C ILE A 144 -62.36 59.44 12.44
N ILE A 145 -62.23 58.36 13.22
CA ILE A 145 -62.98 58.18 14.47
C ILE A 145 -62.65 59.31 15.46
N GLN A 146 -61.37 59.66 15.62
CA GLN A 146 -60.97 60.78 16.48
C GLN A 146 -61.58 62.12 16.01
N THR A 147 -61.68 62.33 14.70
CA THR A 147 -62.25 63.56 14.12
C THR A 147 -63.77 63.63 14.34
N LEU A 148 -64.48 62.51 14.14
CA LEU A 148 -65.93 62.42 14.39
C LEU A 148 -66.25 62.60 15.88
N SER A 149 -65.52 61.91 16.76
CA SER A 149 -65.70 62.02 18.21
C SER A 149 -65.42 63.45 18.73
N ARG A 150 -64.48 64.17 18.10
CA ARG A 150 -64.21 65.59 18.38
C ARG A 150 -65.34 66.52 17.91
N ASN A 151 -66.00 66.20 16.80
CA ASN A 151 -67.15 66.96 16.31
C ASN A 151 -68.41 66.69 17.15
N ASP A 152 -68.64 65.46 17.60
CA ASP A 152 -69.78 65.11 18.46
C ASP A 152 -69.68 65.79 19.84
N THR A 153 -68.47 65.91 20.40
CA THR A 153 -68.23 66.65 21.66
C THR A 153 -68.29 68.17 21.50
N SER A 154 -68.20 68.69 20.28
CA SER A 154 -68.34 70.13 19.97
C SER A 154 -69.79 70.54 19.66
N ALA A 155 -70.69 69.57 19.46
CA ALA A 155 -72.09 69.79 19.15
C ALA A 155 -73.03 69.75 20.39
N ASP A 156 -72.49 69.43 21.57
CA ASP A 156 -73.24 69.30 22.84
C ASP A 156 -72.85 70.37 23.88
N GLY A 157 -72.43 71.56 23.42
CA GLY A 157 -72.16 72.75 24.25
C GLY A 157 -72.67 74.02 23.58
#